data_AF-A0A6A7MCF9-F1
#
_entry.id   AF-A0A6A7MCF9-F1
#
_cell.length_a   1.000
_cell.length_b   1.000
_cell.length_c   1.000
_cell.angle_alpha   90.00
_cell.angle_beta   90.00
_cell.angle_gamma   90.00
#
_symmetry.space_group_name_H-M   'P 1'
#
loop_
_entity.id
_entity.type
_entity.pdbx_description
1 polymer ?
#
loop_
_entity_poly.entity_id
_entity_poly.type
_entity_poly.pdbx_seq_one_letter_code
_entity_poly.pdbx_strand_id
1 'polypeptide(L)'
;MSSKNIPLGTQEHEILRAIARMATTAAPAVPLSSTQRLRFEMLGLIEDRADGIRLTERGRAIAAGPAEAPPQTPQDVQHASAPRDRRGRRLGLRRRSPF
;
A
#
# COMPACT_ATOMS: atom_id res chain seq x y z
N MET A 1 1.13 10.72 12.92
CA MET A 1 -0.09 10.38 12.14
C MET A 1 0.14 9.04 11.46
N SER A 2 -0.70 8.04 11.73
CA SER A 2 -0.49 6.66 11.28
C SER A 2 -0.86 6.54 9.80
N SER A 3 0.12 6.64 8.90
CA SER A 3 -0.02 6.34 7.49
C SER A 3 -0.17 4.81 7.32
N LYS A 4 -1.36 4.29 7.61
CA LYS A 4 -1.70 2.91 7.23
C LYS A 4 -1.48 2.77 5.73
N ASN A 5 -0.62 1.85 5.32
CA ASN A 5 -0.44 1.48 3.92
C ASN A 5 -1.76 0.91 3.40
N ILE A 6 -2.57 1.77 2.80
CA ILE A 6 -3.78 1.34 2.10
C ILE A 6 -3.32 0.61 0.84
N PRO A 7 -3.69 -0.67 0.67
CA PRO A 7 -3.33 -1.40 -0.53
C PRO A 7 -3.90 -0.71 -1.76
N LEU A 8 -3.04 -0.48 -2.76
CA LEU A 8 -3.44 0.01 -4.07
C LEU A 8 -3.77 -1.18 -4.97
N GLY A 9 -4.89 -1.12 -5.68
CA GLY A 9 -5.28 -2.09 -6.70
C GLY A 9 -4.45 -1.95 -7.98
N THR A 10 -4.57 -2.94 -8.87
CA THR A 10 -3.89 -2.93 -10.19
C THR A 10 -4.27 -1.71 -11.02
N GLN A 11 -5.55 -1.38 -11.07
CA GLN A 11 -6.06 -0.20 -11.78
C GLN A 11 -5.47 1.11 -11.25
N GLU A 12 -5.30 1.23 -9.93
CA GLU A 12 -4.73 2.43 -9.32
C GLU A 12 -3.25 2.61 -9.69
N HIS A 13 -2.49 1.51 -9.77
CA HIS A 13 -1.12 1.54 -10.28
C HIS A 13 -1.04 1.93 -11.75
N GLU A 14 -1.96 1.43 -12.58
CA GLU A 14 -2.02 1.81 -14.00
C GLU A 14 -2.32 3.30 -14.19
N ILE A 15 -3.23 3.85 -13.37
CA ILE A 15 -3.51 5.28 -13.34
C ILE A 15 -2.26 6.09 -12.98
N LEU A 16 -1.55 5.71 -11.91
CA LEU A 16 -0.32 6.42 -11.51
C LEU A 16 0.76 6.36 -12.60
N ARG A 17 0.89 5.21 -13.29
CA ARG A 17 1.79 5.07 -14.46
C ARG A 17 1.36 5.92 -15.63
N ALA A 18 0.06 6.03 -15.91
CA ALA A 18 -0.45 6.89 -16.96
C ALA A 18 -0.13 8.37 -16.67
N ILE A 19 -0.37 8.82 -15.43
CA ILE A 19 -0.02 10.18 -14.98
C ILE A 19 1.50 10.42 -15.11
N ALA A 20 2.33 9.45 -14.71
CA ALA A 20 3.79 9.56 -14.80
C ALA A 20 4.27 9.70 -16.25
N ARG A 21 3.70 8.91 -17.17
CA ARG A 21 4.00 9.01 -18.61
C ARG A 21 3.62 10.38 -19.16
N MET A 22 2.44 10.88 -18.82
CA MET A 22 1.99 12.18 -19.32
C MET A 22 2.84 13.35 -18.85
N ALA A 23 3.33 13.31 -17.60
CA ALA A 23 4.25 14.32 -17.10
C ALA A 23 5.55 14.39 -17.95
N THR A 24 5.87 13.33 -18.67
CA THR A 24 7.05 13.22 -19.54
C THR A 24 6.74 13.59 -21.00
N THR A 25 5.57 13.22 -21.52
CA THR A 25 5.22 13.37 -22.94
C THR A 25 4.24 14.50 -23.28
N ALA A 26 3.83 15.33 -22.31
CA ALA A 26 2.83 16.39 -22.50
C ALA A 26 1.53 15.89 -23.14
N ALA A 27 1.15 14.65 -22.84
CA ALA A 27 -0.06 13.98 -23.33
C ALA A 27 -1.32 14.44 -22.57
N PRO A 28 -2.53 14.30 -23.16
CA PRO A 28 -3.77 14.78 -22.57
C PRO A 28 -4.07 14.16 -21.19
N ALA A 29 -4.68 14.96 -20.31
CA ALA A 29 -5.02 14.66 -18.93
C ALA A 29 -5.65 13.26 -18.74
N VAL A 30 -5.18 12.45 -17.76
CA VAL A 30 -5.91 11.23 -17.36
C VAL A 30 -7.26 11.69 -16.80
N PRO A 31 -8.39 11.22 -17.36
CA PRO A 31 -9.69 11.53 -16.80
C PRO A 31 -9.86 10.79 -15.46
N LEU A 32 -9.65 11.51 -14.36
CA LEU A 32 -9.90 11.02 -13.01
C LEU A 32 -11.22 11.56 -12.49
N SER A 33 -12.02 10.68 -11.88
CA SER A 33 -13.20 11.09 -11.12
C SER A 33 -12.77 11.88 -9.88
N SER A 34 -13.64 12.75 -9.37
CA SER A 34 -13.37 13.54 -8.16
C SER A 34 -13.01 12.65 -6.97
N THR A 35 -13.66 11.49 -6.84
CA THR A 35 -13.36 10.50 -5.80
C THR A 35 -11.95 9.92 -5.93
N GLN A 36 -11.51 9.62 -7.15
CA GLN A 36 -10.15 9.12 -7.40
C GLN A 36 -9.10 10.18 -7.08
N ARG A 37 -9.34 11.44 -7.48
CA ARG A 37 -8.44 12.56 -7.17
C ARG A 37 -8.27 12.73 -5.67
N LEU A 38 -9.38 12.87 -4.95
CA LEU A 38 -9.39 13.00 -3.50
C LEU A 38 -8.68 11.83 -2.83
N ARG A 39 -8.96 10.59 -3.27
CA ARG A 39 -8.31 9.40 -2.72
C ARG A 39 -6.80 9.43 -2.91
N PHE A 40 -6.32 9.74 -4.11
CA PHE A 40 -4.88 9.81 -4.37
C PHE A 40 -4.19 10.97 -3.62
N GLU A 41 -4.87 12.10 -3.48
CA GLU A 41 -4.39 13.24 -2.69
C GLU A 41 -4.31 12.89 -1.20
N MET A 42 -5.34 12.25 -0.64
CA MET A 42 -5.33 11.75 0.75
C MET A 42 -4.24 10.70 1.01
N LEU A 43 -3.88 9.91 0.00
CA LEU A 43 -2.76 8.97 0.05
C LEU A 43 -1.39 9.65 -0.17
N GLY A 44 -1.39 10.95 -0.50
CA GLY A 44 -0.18 11.72 -0.78
C GLY A 44 0.54 11.24 -2.03
N LEU A 45 -0.18 10.72 -3.03
CA LEU A 45 0.39 10.22 -4.29
C LEU A 45 0.34 11.27 -5.40
N ILE A 46 -0.64 12.16 -5.33
CA ILE A 46 -0.79 13.30 -6.23
C ILE A 46 -0.99 14.59 -5.44
N GLU A 47 -0.79 15.70 -6.14
CA GLU A 47 -1.28 17.02 -5.77
C GLU A 47 -2.23 17.49 -6.88
N ASP A 48 -3.47 17.84 -6.51
CA ASP A 48 -4.42 18.46 -7.42
C ASP A 48 -4.23 19.98 -7.36
N ARG A 49 -3.72 20.56 -8.46
CA ARG A 49 -3.43 21.99 -8.56
C ARG A 49 -4.30 22.60 -9.65
N ALA A 50 -4.40 23.93 -9.68
CA ALA A 50 -5.17 24.65 -10.69
C ALA A 50 -4.63 24.40 -12.12
N ASP A 51 -3.34 24.14 -12.25
CA ASP A 51 -2.62 23.75 -13.47
C ASP A 51 -2.74 22.25 -13.81
N GLY A 52 -3.39 21.46 -12.94
CA GLY A 52 -3.66 20.05 -13.13
C GLY A 52 -3.03 19.15 -12.07
N ILE A 53 -3.02 17.86 -12.37
CA ILE A 53 -2.57 16.81 -11.43
C ILE A 53 -1.07 16.61 -11.56
N ARG A 54 -0.35 16.66 -10.43
CA ARG A 54 1.10 16.37 -10.37
C ARG A 54 1.37 15.21 -9.44
N LEU A 55 2.30 14.32 -9.80
CA LEU A 55 2.74 13.25 -8.91
C LEU A 55 3.65 13.82 -7.80
N THR A 56 3.42 13.35 -6.58
CA THR A 56 4.37 13.53 -5.47
C THR A 56 5.58 12.61 -5.67
N GLU A 57 6.61 12.77 -4.83
CA GLU A 57 7.74 11.84 -4.80
C GLU A 57 7.29 10.39 -4.53
N ARG A 58 6.36 10.22 -3.58
CA ARG A 58 5.76 8.91 -3.28
C ARG A 58 4.98 8.35 -4.46
N GLY A 59 4.16 9.17 -5.12
CA GLY A 59 3.41 8.75 -6.31
C GLY A 59 4.33 8.31 -7.45
N ARG A 60 5.45 9.02 -7.66
CA ARG A 60 6.48 8.63 -8.63
C ARG A 60 7.13 7.29 -8.30
N ALA A 61 7.50 7.06 -7.03
CA ALA A 61 8.09 5.80 -6.60
C ALA A 61 7.14 4.61 -6.85
N ILE A 62 5.85 4.77 -6.53
CA ILE A 62 4.83 3.73 -6.78
C ILE A 62 4.57 3.53 -8.28
N ALA A 63 4.55 4.61 -9.06
CA ALA A 63 4.38 4.51 -10.51
C ALA A 63 5.55 3.77 -11.19
N ALA A 64 6.78 4.01 -10.72
CA ALA A 64 8.00 3.38 -11.26
C ALA A 64 8.19 1.93 -10.80
N GLY A 65 7.65 1.57 -9.63
CA GLY A 65 7.75 0.22 -9.09
C GLY A 65 6.97 -0.82 -9.91
N PRO A 66 7.37 -2.11 -9.84
CA PRO A 66 6.49 -3.19 -10.25
C PRO A 66 5.16 -3.07 -9.49
N ALA A 67 4.04 -3.45 -10.12
CA ALA A 67 2.73 -3.42 -9.47
C ALA A 67 2.67 -4.63 -8.54
N GLU A 68 3.50 -4.60 -7.50
CA GLU A 68 3.81 -5.75 -6.69
C GLU A 68 2.95 -5.72 -5.45
N ALA A 69 1.85 -6.48 -5.55
CA ALA A 69 1.14 -7.19 -4.49
C ALA A 69 0.62 -6.38 -3.27
N PRO A 70 -0.38 -6.89 -2.54
CA PRO A 70 -0.85 -6.25 -1.31
C PRO A 70 0.35 -5.97 -0.40
N PRO A 71 0.32 -4.91 0.43
CA PRO A 71 1.43 -4.58 1.30
C PRO A 71 1.79 -5.85 2.05
N GLN A 72 3.02 -6.32 1.86
CA GLN A 72 3.61 -7.22 2.81
C GLN A 72 3.55 -6.47 4.13
N THR A 73 2.58 -6.88 4.95
CA THR A 73 2.55 -6.63 6.37
C THR A 73 3.97 -6.67 6.89
N PRO A 74 4.40 -5.76 7.77
CA PRO A 74 5.69 -5.92 8.42
C PRO A 74 5.75 -7.33 9.03
N GLN A 75 6.47 -8.23 8.36
CA GLN A 75 6.78 -9.54 8.88
C GLN A 75 7.83 -9.30 9.94
N ASP A 76 7.37 -9.11 11.17
CA ASP A 76 7.95 -9.75 12.35
C ASP A 76 7.07 -9.50 13.56
N VAL A 77 5.90 -10.14 13.55
CA VAL A 77 5.42 -10.74 14.79
C VAL A 77 5.12 -12.19 14.46
N GLN A 78 6.18 -12.99 14.50
CA GLN A 78 6.06 -14.43 14.62
C GLN A 78 5.16 -14.69 15.82
N HIS A 79 3.87 -14.92 15.57
CA HIS A 79 3.02 -15.61 16.52
C HIS A 79 3.61 -17.01 16.62
N ALA A 80 4.57 -17.17 17.55
CA ALA A 80 5.14 -18.44 17.93
C ALA A 80 3.97 -19.40 18.16
N SER A 81 3.73 -20.27 17.18
CA SER A 81 2.64 -21.22 17.26
C SER A 81 2.94 -22.10 18.46
N ALA A 82 2.10 -22.02 19.49
CA ALA A 82 2.26 -22.84 20.69
C ALA A 82 2.52 -24.30 20.29
N PRO A 83 3.53 -24.98 20.86
CA PRO A 83 3.86 -26.36 20.51
C PRO A 83 2.62 -27.24 20.52
N ARG A 84 2.47 -28.14 19.53
CA ARG A 84 1.30 -29.03 19.39
C ARG A 84 1.71 -30.50 19.44
N ASP A 85 0.82 -31.37 19.89
CA ASP A 85 1.00 -32.82 19.83
C ASP A 85 0.85 -33.33 18.37
N ARG A 86 1.20 -34.60 18.11
CA ARG A 86 1.04 -35.22 16.77
C ARG A 86 -0.41 -35.27 16.27
N ARG A 87 -1.40 -34.96 17.12
CA ARG A 87 -2.83 -34.88 16.80
C ARG A 87 -3.32 -33.43 16.67
N GLY A 88 -2.41 -32.45 16.68
CA GLY A 88 -2.71 -31.04 16.51
C GLY A 88 -3.24 -30.32 17.76
N ARG A 89 -3.27 -30.95 18.93
CA ARG A 89 -3.70 -30.31 20.18
C ARG A 89 -2.58 -29.45 20.75
N ARG A 90 -2.92 -28.25 21.22
CA ARG A 90 -1.96 -27.34 21.85
C ARG A 90 -1.41 -27.98 23.14
N LEU A 91 -0.09 -28.07 23.24
CA LEU A 91 0.59 -28.40 24.48
C LEU A 91 0.43 -27.18 25.39
N GLY A 92 -0.40 -27.32 26.42
CA GLY A 92 -0.61 -26.27 27.41
C GLY A 92 0.74 -25.79 27.94
N LEU A 93 1.00 -24.49 27.82
CA LEU A 93 2.21 -23.87 28.33
C LEU A 93 2.24 -24.13 29.83
N ARG A 94 3.12 -25.04 30.28
CA ARG A 94 3.37 -25.27 31.69
C ARG A 94 3.95 -23.97 32.26
N ARG A 95 3.08 -23.13 32.80
CA ARG A 95 3.51 -22.05 33.70
C ARG A 95 4.21 -22.73 34.87
N ARG A 96 5.54 -22.69 34.89
CA ARG A 96 6.27 -22.82 36.16
C ARG A 96 5.96 -21.54 36.92
N SER A 97 5.10 -21.63 37.94
CA SER A 97 5.06 -20.59 38.97
C SER A 97 6.44 -20.60 39.64
N PRO A 98 7.13 -19.46 39.78
CA PRO A 98 8.32 -19.42 40.61
C PRO A 98 7.93 -19.48 42.09
N PHE A 99 6.77 -18.93 42.45
CA PHE A 99 6.17 -18.84 43.78
C PHE A 99 4.67 -18.62 43.61
#